data_AF-A0A2T3XLQ0-F1
#
_entry.id   AF-A0A2T3XLQ0-F1
#
_cell.length_a   1.000
_cell.length_b   1.000
_cell.length_c   1.000
_cell.angle_alpha   90.00
_cell.angle_beta   90.00
_cell.angle_gamma   90.00
#
_symmetry.space_group_name_H-M   'P 1'
#
loop_
_entity.id
_entity.type
_entity.pdbx_description
1 polymer ?
#
loop_
_entity_poly.entity_id
_entity_poly.type
_entity_poly.pdbx_seq_one_letter_code
_entity_poly.pdbx_strand_id
1 'polypeptide(L)'
;MKRTQPARLRSRLALTAQAPRALVAAIFAAACAIVCVPAYADNIDCFAQAGAYQGVNPMILRAIAWFESKGDPNAVHRNADGSIDVGQAQINSVHFNELRRNGIPPAALKDGCINTYVAAWMIKQKMVRYGNTWRAIGAFHSETPKLRDQYARSIHAVLVSWGVSQ
;
A
#
# COMPACT_ATOMS: atom_id res chain seq x y z
N MET A 1 -45.45 -79.92 -32.09
CA MET A 1 -44.54 -81.07 -31.87
C MET A 1 -43.10 -80.59 -32.00
N LYS A 2 -42.31 -80.81 -30.93
CA LYS A 2 -40.88 -81.17 -30.89
C LYS A 2 -39.90 -80.40 -31.82
N ARG A 3 -39.03 -79.61 -31.19
CA ARG A 3 -37.54 -79.78 -31.13
C ARG A 3 -36.93 -78.58 -31.86
N THR A 4 -35.86 -77.92 -31.44
CA THR A 4 -34.75 -78.28 -30.54
C THR A 4 -33.99 -76.99 -30.26
N GLN A 5 -33.67 -76.75 -29.00
CA GLN A 5 -32.70 -75.73 -28.59
C GLN A 5 -31.32 -76.41 -28.57
N PRO A 6 -30.29 -75.93 -29.28
CA PRO A 6 -28.93 -76.31 -28.96
C PRO A 6 -28.38 -75.34 -27.91
N ALA A 7 -28.08 -75.90 -26.74
CA ALA A 7 -27.29 -75.28 -25.70
C ALA A 7 -25.95 -74.83 -26.28
N ARG A 8 -25.67 -73.52 -26.26
CA ARG A 8 -24.30 -73.03 -26.44
C ARG A 8 -23.57 -73.07 -25.10
N LEU A 9 -22.61 -73.98 -25.10
CA LEU A 9 -21.41 -74.12 -24.30
C LEU A 9 -21.01 -72.88 -23.48
N ARG A 10 -20.80 -73.11 -22.18
CA ARG A 10 -20.06 -72.22 -21.29
C ARG A 10 -18.64 -72.03 -21.84
N SER A 11 -18.13 -70.80 -21.84
CA SER A 11 -16.73 -70.60 -21.47
C SER A 11 -16.50 -69.21 -20.91
N ARG A 12 -15.88 -69.24 -19.73
CA ARG A 12 -15.49 -68.12 -18.89
C ARG A 12 -14.33 -67.39 -19.54
N LEU A 13 -14.33 -66.07 -19.50
CA LEU A 13 -13.22 -65.29 -18.92
C LEU A 13 -13.69 -63.84 -18.78
N ALA A 14 -14.17 -63.50 -17.59
CA ALA A 14 -14.18 -62.12 -17.15
C ALA A 14 -12.72 -61.75 -16.88
N LEU A 15 -12.12 -60.98 -17.78
CA LEU A 15 -10.89 -60.25 -17.48
C LEU A 15 -11.22 -58.76 -17.50
N THR A 16 -11.98 -58.31 -16.51
CA THR A 16 -11.95 -56.89 -16.16
C THR A 16 -10.58 -56.63 -15.58
N ALA A 17 -9.66 -56.15 -16.40
CA ALA A 17 -8.45 -55.50 -15.93
C ALA A 17 -8.90 -54.23 -15.20
N GLN A 18 -9.26 -54.38 -13.92
CA GLN A 18 -9.39 -53.26 -13.01
C GLN A 18 -7.97 -52.75 -12.79
N ALA A 19 -7.57 -51.79 -13.63
CA ALA A 19 -6.44 -50.94 -13.32
C ALA A 19 -6.68 -50.41 -11.89
N PRO A 20 -5.72 -50.57 -10.96
CA PRO A 20 -5.92 -50.11 -9.60
C PRO A 20 -6.16 -48.60 -9.66
N ARG A 21 -7.32 -48.16 -9.16
CA ARG A 21 -7.74 -46.75 -9.06
C ARG A 21 -6.69 -45.83 -8.41
N ALA A 22 -5.64 -46.40 -7.81
CA ALA A 22 -4.49 -45.72 -7.26
C ALA A 22 -3.62 -45.00 -8.32
N LEU A 23 -3.54 -45.50 -9.56
CA LEU A 23 -2.59 -44.92 -10.54
C LEU A 23 -3.09 -43.60 -11.15
N VAL A 24 -4.42 -43.43 -11.30
CA VAL A 24 -5.01 -42.19 -11.83
C VAL A 24 -4.96 -41.06 -10.80
N ALA A 25 -5.07 -41.40 -9.51
CA ALA A 25 -4.99 -40.42 -8.42
C ALA A 25 -3.57 -39.81 -8.25
N ALA A 26 -2.53 -40.57 -8.59
CA ALA A 26 -1.14 -40.12 -8.43
C ALA A 26 -0.73 -39.03 -9.43
N ILE A 27 -1.31 -39.02 -10.65
CA ILE A 27 -0.96 -38.05 -11.70
C ILE A 27 -1.61 -36.68 -11.44
N PHE A 28 -2.81 -36.64 -10.88
CA PHE A 28 -3.47 -35.38 -10.49
C PHE A 28 -2.87 -34.75 -9.22
N ALA A 29 -2.30 -35.55 -8.30
CA ALA A 29 -1.64 -35.04 -7.11
C ALA A 29 -0.28 -34.36 -7.42
N ALA A 30 0.41 -34.77 -8.48
CA ALA A 30 1.72 -34.24 -8.85
C ALA A 30 1.67 -32.87 -9.58
N ALA A 31 0.54 -32.51 -10.19
CA ALA A 31 0.38 -31.24 -10.91
C ALA A 31 0.11 -30.03 -9.99
N CYS A 32 -0.28 -30.25 -8.74
CA CYS A 32 -0.63 -29.18 -7.79
C CYS A 32 0.58 -28.65 -6.97
N ALA A 33 1.76 -29.25 -7.13
CA ALA A 33 2.90 -28.98 -6.25
C ALA A 33 3.94 -27.98 -6.79
N ILE A 34 3.77 -27.42 -8.00
CA ILE A 34 4.89 -26.73 -8.70
C ILE A 34 4.72 -25.21 -8.83
N VAL A 35 3.68 -24.59 -8.26
CA VAL A 35 3.58 -23.11 -8.28
C VAL A 35 3.27 -22.55 -6.90
N CYS A 36 4.11 -22.88 -5.92
CA CYS A 36 4.28 -22.03 -4.74
C CYS A 36 5.23 -20.89 -5.14
N VAL A 37 4.70 -19.85 -5.80
CA VAL A 37 5.47 -18.60 -5.92
C VAL A 37 5.52 -18.02 -4.51
N PRO A 38 6.70 -17.80 -3.91
CA PRO A 38 6.75 -17.01 -2.69
C PRO A 38 6.11 -15.66 -3.03
N ALA A 39 5.03 -15.30 -2.33
CA ALA A 39 4.56 -13.94 -2.33
C ALA A 39 5.68 -13.10 -1.73
N TYR A 40 6.56 -12.57 -2.58
CA TYR A 40 7.45 -11.50 -2.18
C TYR A 40 6.53 -10.38 -1.71
N ALA A 41 6.45 -10.21 -0.40
CA ALA A 41 5.98 -8.96 0.15
C ALA A 41 7.02 -7.92 -0.28
N ASP A 42 6.83 -7.36 -1.48
CA ASP A 42 7.54 -6.16 -1.88
C ASP A 42 7.30 -5.17 -0.74
N ASN A 43 8.35 -4.80 -0.01
CA ASN A 43 8.29 -3.70 0.91
C ASN A 43 8.03 -2.46 0.04
N ILE A 44 6.75 -2.14 -0.16
CA ILE A 44 6.30 -1.02 -0.97
C ILE A 44 6.85 0.24 -0.31
N ASP A 45 7.85 0.84 -0.95
CA ASP A 45 8.37 2.13 -0.53
C ASP A 45 7.39 3.24 -0.92
N CYS A 46 6.38 3.44 -0.09
CA CYS A 46 5.31 4.39 -0.33
C CYS A 46 5.79 5.83 -0.47
N PHE A 47 6.96 6.18 0.09
CA PHE A 47 7.55 7.50 -0.12
C PHE A 47 8.09 7.67 -1.54
N ALA A 48 8.79 6.66 -2.07
CA ALA A 48 9.26 6.68 -3.45
C ALA A 48 8.09 6.72 -4.43
N GLN A 49 7.07 5.88 -4.21
CA GLN A 49 5.91 5.81 -5.10
C GLN A 49 5.05 7.08 -5.05
N ALA A 50 4.72 7.59 -3.86
CA ALA A 50 3.96 8.84 -3.73
C ALA A 50 4.73 10.04 -4.31
N GLY A 51 6.05 10.08 -4.08
CA GLY A 51 6.91 11.10 -4.66
C GLY A 51 6.92 11.06 -6.19
N ALA A 52 7.07 9.87 -6.79
CA ALA A 52 6.98 9.68 -8.23
C ALA A 52 5.59 10.06 -8.78
N TYR A 53 4.51 9.65 -8.10
CA TYR A 53 3.14 9.91 -8.52
C TYR A 53 2.79 11.41 -8.54
N GLN A 54 3.21 12.16 -7.51
CA GLN A 54 2.90 13.60 -7.39
C GLN A 54 3.98 14.52 -7.97
N GLY A 55 5.17 13.98 -8.26
CA GLY A 55 6.36 14.77 -8.60
C GLY A 55 6.91 15.55 -7.40
N VAL A 56 6.87 14.95 -6.22
CA VAL A 56 7.47 15.48 -4.97
C VAL A 56 8.73 14.68 -4.66
N ASN A 57 9.80 15.34 -4.19
CA ASN A 57 11.02 14.63 -3.81
C ASN A 57 10.73 13.65 -2.63
N PRO A 58 10.96 12.33 -2.78
CA PRO A 58 10.72 11.35 -1.72
C PRO A 58 11.45 11.67 -0.41
N MET A 59 12.65 12.26 -0.47
CA MET A 59 13.39 12.64 0.73
C MET A 59 12.71 13.76 1.52
N ILE A 60 11.99 14.67 0.85
CA ILE A 60 11.18 15.69 1.52
C ILE A 60 10.02 15.03 2.27
N LEU A 61 9.33 14.06 1.64
CA LEU A 61 8.24 13.33 2.28
C LEU A 61 8.72 12.57 3.52
N ARG A 62 9.90 11.93 3.44
CA ARG A 62 10.53 11.26 4.58
C ARG A 62 10.88 12.25 5.69
N ALA A 63 11.48 13.39 5.34
CA ALA A 63 11.86 14.41 6.30
C ALA A 63 10.65 14.99 7.04
N ILE A 64 9.53 15.20 6.34
CA ILE A 64 8.26 15.61 6.93
C ILE A 64 7.77 14.53 7.90
N ALA A 65 7.63 13.27 7.47
CA ALA A 65 7.16 12.20 8.34
C ALA A 65 8.05 12.01 9.59
N TRP A 66 9.36 12.14 9.43
CA TRP A 66 10.31 12.10 10.54
C TRP A 66 10.17 13.28 11.49
N PHE A 67 10.00 14.49 10.95
CA PHE A 67 9.85 15.70 11.74
C PHE A 67 8.56 15.67 12.56
N GLU A 68 7.46 15.29 11.93
CA GLU A 68 6.11 15.29 12.50
C GLU A 68 5.89 14.22 13.58
N SER A 69 6.25 12.97 13.31
CA SER A 69 5.95 11.85 14.23
C SER A 69 7.06 10.81 14.38
N LYS A 70 8.26 11.08 13.86
CA LYS A 70 9.32 10.07 13.72
C LYS A 70 8.90 8.87 12.86
N GLY A 71 7.97 9.08 11.93
CA GLY A 71 7.46 8.04 11.04
C GLY A 71 6.42 7.12 11.69
N ASP A 72 5.84 7.48 12.84
CA ASP A 72 4.76 6.70 13.46
C ASP A 72 3.44 6.90 12.69
N PRO A 73 2.90 5.87 12.00
CA PRO A 73 1.63 5.96 11.29
C PRO A 73 0.42 6.00 12.22
N ASN A 74 0.57 5.63 13.50
CA ASN A 74 -0.51 5.66 14.48
C ASN A 74 -0.58 6.95 15.29
N ALA A 75 0.36 7.88 15.07
CA ALA A 75 0.44 9.14 15.79
C ALA A 75 -0.86 9.95 15.66
N VAL A 76 -1.38 10.40 16.80
CA VAL A 76 -2.52 11.31 16.87
C VAL A 76 -2.22 12.42 17.86
N HIS A 77 -2.25 13.66 17.40
CA HIS A 77 -2.10 14.84 18.24
C HIS A 77 -3.41 15.61 18.30
N ARG A 78 -3.71 16.24 19.44
CA ARG A 78 -4.85 17.14 19.60
C ARG A 78 -4.34 18.55 19.84
N ASN A 79 -4.73 19.47 18.97
CA ASN A 79 -4.37 20.88 19.04
C ASN A 79 -5.26 21.64 20.03
N ALA A 80 -4.77 22.81 20.46
CA ALA A 80 -5.48 23.67 21.41
C ALA A 80 -6.82 24.20 20.86
N ASP A 81 -6.96 24.34 19.54
CA ASP A 81 -8.20 24.74 18.87
C ASP A 81 -9.22 23.60 18.72
N GLY A 82 -8.89 22.39 19.21
CA GLY A 82 -9.72 21.21 19.17
C GLY A 82 -9.55 20.35 17.91
N SER A 83 -8.82 20.84 16.90
CA SER A 83 -8.44 20.03 15.73
C SER A 83 -7.52 18.88 16.13
N ILE A 84 -7.44 17.85 15.30
CA ILE A 84 -6.51 16.72 15.49
C ILE A 84 -5.63 16.52 14.26
N ASP A 85 -4.40 16.08 14.49
CA ASP A 85 -3.46 15.68 13.46
C ASP A 85 -3.29 14.16 13.47
N VAL A 86 -3.29 13.53 12.30
CA VAL A 86 -3.33 12.07 12.17
C VAL A 86 -2.23 11.52 11.28
N GLY A 87 -1.59 10.46 11.77
CA GLY A 87 -0.63 9.63 11.06
C GLY A 87 0.74 10.28 10.91
N GLN A 88 1.59 9.65 10.10
CA GLN A 88 3.01 9.96 10.12
C GLN A 88 3.39 11.36 9.63
N ALA A 89 2.59 11.95 8.74
CA ALA A 89 2.73 13.32 8.28
C ALA A 89 1.79 14.29 8.99
N GLN A 90 1.14 13.86 10.09
CA GLN A 90 0.28 14.69 10.95
C GLN A 90 -0.75 15.52 10.17
N ILE A 91 -1.56 14.85 9.33
CA ILE A 91 -2.58 15.52 8.51
C ILE A 91 -3.71 16.03 9.40
N ASN A 92 -3.92 17.36 9.40
CA ASN A 92 -4.90 18.00 10.27
C ASN A 92 -6.36 17.76 9.83
N SER A 93 -7.24 17.62 10.82
CA SER A 93 -8.69 17.43 10.68
C SER A 93 -9.45 18.50 9.89
N VAL A 94 -8.90 19.70 9.73
CA VAL A 94 -9.48 20.74 8.86
C VAL A 94 -9.63 20.26 7.41
N HIS A 95 -8.79 19.31 6.98
CA HIS A 95 -8.83 18.74 5.63
C HIS A 95 -9.79 17.55 5.49
N PHE A 96 -10.39 17.03 6.57
CA PHE A 96 -11.19 15.79 6.52
C PHE A 96 -12.41 15.88 5.59
N ASN A 97 -13.02 17.07 5.46
CA ASN A 97 -14.12 17.28 4.52
C ASN A 97 -13.66 17.13 3.06
N GLU A 98 -12.46 17.60 2.73
CA GLU A 98 -11.86 17.46 1.40
C GLU A 98 -11.44 16.01 1.14
N LEU A 99 -10.80 15.37 2.11
CA LEU A 99 -10.41 13.96 2.02
C LEU A 99 -11.61 13.04 1.79
N ARG A 100 -12.70 13.23 2.55
CA ARG A 100 -13.93 12.45 2.37
C ARG A 100 -14.54 12.61 0.98
N ARG A 101 -14.53 13.83 0.41
CA ARG A 101 -14.99 14.08 -0.96
C ARG A 101 -14.15 13.36 -2.01
N ASN A 102 -12.90 13.05 -1.69
CA ASN A 102 -12.00 12.26 -2.53
C ASN A 102 -11.95 10.77 -2.13
N GLY A 103 -12.93 10.30 -1.35
CA GLY A 103 -13.04 8.88 -0.97
C GLY A 103 -12.05 8.41 0.11
N ILE A 104 -11.37 9.33 0.80
CA ILE A 104 -10.39 9.00 1.85
C ILE A 104 -11.04 9.27 3.21
N PRO A 105 -11.49 8.24 3.95
CA PRO A 105 -12.01 8.42 5.30
C PRO A 105 -10.86 8.79 6.26
N PRO A 106 -11.08 9.65 7.27
CA PRO A 106 -10.00 10.06 8.19
C PRO A 106 -9.28 8.91 8.90
N ALA A 107 -9.98 7.81 9.17
CA ALA A 107 -9.39 6.61 9.78
C ALA A 107 -8.30 5.98 8.90
N ALA A 108 -8.37 6.14 7.57
CA ALA A 108 -7.37 5.62 6.65
C ALA A 108 -6.03 6.38 6.76
N LEU A 109 -5.99 7.56 7.38
CA LEU A 109 -4.73 8.29 7.61
C LEU A 109 -3.79 7.60 8.60
N LYS A 110 -4.25 6.54 9.29
CA LYS A 110 -3.38 5.66 10.09
C LYS A 110 -2.66 4.59 9.27
N ASP A 111 -3.04 4.40 8.01
CA ASP A 111 -2.23 3.66 7.05
C ASP A 111 -1.10 4.57 6.57
N GLY A 112 0.15 4.16 6.80
CA GLY A 112 1.32 4.97 6.47
C GLY A 112 1.41 5.32 4.98
N CYS A 113 1.02 4.41 4.10
CA CYS A 113 1.06 4.64 2.66
C CYS A 113 0.00 5.66 2.26
N ILE A 114 -1.26 5.48 2.68
CA ILE A 114 -2.32 6.44 2.41
C ILE A 114 -1.94 7.82 2.95
N ASN A 115 -1.41 7.89 4.17
CA ASN A 115 -0.95 9.14 4.78
C ASN A 115 0.13 9.84 3.93
N THR A 116 1.13 9.09 3.45
CA THR A 116 2.20 9.62 2.59
C THR A 116 1.69 10.10 1.24
N TYR A 117 0.75 9.38 0.62
CA TYR A 117 0.13 9.82 -0.64
C TYR A 117 -0.69 11.09 -0.45
N VAL A 118 -1.42 11.21 0.66
CA VAL A 118 -2.15 12.44 1.03
C VAL A 118 -1.19 13.61 1.25
N ALA A 119 -0.11 13.41 2.00
CA ALA A 119 0.91 14.43 2.22
C ALA A 119 1.54 14.90 0.90
N ALA A 120 1.92 13.95 0.03
CA ALA A 120 2.48 14.26 -1.29
C ALA A 120 1.49 15.05 -2.17
N TRP A 121 0.21 14.69 -2.15
CA TRP A 121 -0.83 15.41 -2.88
C TRP A 121 -1.00 16.85 -2.37
N MET A 122 -1.05 17.04 -1.05
CA MET A 122 -1.16 18.38 -0.45
C MET A 122 0.07 19.24 -0.75
N ILE A 123 1.28 18.68 -0.67
CA ILE A 123 2.52 19.38 -1.06
C ILE A 123 2.48 19.75 -2.54
N LYS A 124 2.00 18.85 -3.41
CA LYS A 124 1.85 19.13 -4.84
C LYS A 124 0.94 20.33 -5.09
N GLN A 125 -0.18 20.46 -4.36
CA GLN A 125 -1.03 21.65 -4.45
C GLN A 125 -0.26 22.94 -4.10
N LYS A 126 0.59 22.90 -3.07
CA LYS A 126 1.45 24.04 -2.71
C LYS A 126 2.52 24.32 -3.75
N MET A 127 3.11 23.28 -4.36
CA MET A 127 4.09 23.42 -5.44
C MET A 127 3.46 24.02 -6.71
N VAL A 128 2.21 23.67 -7.03
CA VAL A 128 1.47 24.31 -8.14
C VAL A 128 1.33 25.82 -7.88
N ARG A 129 1.10 26.22 -6.64
CA ARG A 129 0.93 27.64 -6.27
C ARG A 129 2.24 28.43 -6.17
N TYR A 130 3.29 27.82 -5.61
CA TYR A 130 4.53 28.51 -5.21
C TYR A 130 5.78 28.02 -5.94
N GLY A 131 5.62 27.13 -6.92
CA GLY A 131 6.72 26.44 -7.59
C GLY A 131 7.38 25.38 -6.70
N ASN A 132 8.38 24.69 -7.26
CA ASN A 132 9.21 23.74 -6.51
C ASN A 132 10.20 24.52 -5.61
N THR A 133 9.71 25.02 -4.49
CA THR A 133 10.44 25.92 -3.59
C THR A 133 10.27 25.54 -2.12
N TRP A 134 11.18 25.99 -1.26
CA TRP A 134 11.03 25.87 0.20
C TRP A 134 9.77 26.54 0.73
N ARG A 135 9.27 27.57 0.04
CA ARG A 135 7.99 28.20 0.36
C ARG A 135 6.83 27.20 0.22
N ALA A 136 6.83 26.35 -0.80
CA ALA A 136 5.81 25.31 -0.96
C ALA A 136 5.86 24.29 0.18
N ILE A 137 7.06 23.87 0.58
CA ILE A 137 7.26 22.94 1.70
C ILE A 137 6.79 23.54 3.02
N GLY A 138 7.14 24.79 3.30
CA GLY A 138 6.62 25.50 4.47
C GLY A 138 5.10 25.65 4.45
N ALA A 139 4.53 25.90 3.26
CA ALA A 139 3.10 26.17 3.10
C ALA A 139 2.22 24.92 3.28
N PHE A 140 2.81 23.73 3.26
CA PHE A 140 2.15 22.50 3.70
C PHE A 140 1.69 22.62 5.16
N HIS A 141 2.55 23.16 6.03
CA HIS A 141 2.25 23.35 7.45
C HIS A 141 1.43 24.62 7.72
N SER A 142 1.79 25.76 7.13
CA SER A 142 1.05 27.02 7.37
C SER A 142 1.26 28.03 6.24
N GLU A 143 0.21 28.78 5.89
CA GLU A 143 0.33 29.91 4.94
C GLU A 143 0.90 31.18 5.60
N THR A 144 0.90 31.26 6.93
CA THR A 144 1.42 32.40 7.69
C THR A 144 2.95 32.48 7.52
N PRO A 145 3.52 33.58 6.96
CA PRO A 145 4.92 33.63 6.53
C PRO A 145 5.93 33.19 7.60
N LYS A 146 5.77 33.67 8.84
CA LYS A 146 6.68 33.31 9.95
C LYS A 146 6.68 31.80 10.23
N LEU A 147 5.51 31.19 10.35
CA LEU A 147 5.35 29.76 10.65
C LEU A 147 5.79 28.90 9.47
N ARG A 148 5.39 29.30 8.26
CA ARG A 148 5.79 28.69 6.99
C ARG A 148 7.31 28.57 6.86
N ASP A 149 8.00 29.70 7.01
CA ASP A 149 9.44 29.77 6.76
C ASP A 149 10.22 29.08 7.89
N GLN A 150 9.70 29.11 9.12
CA GLN A 150 10.25 28.32 10.23
C GLN A 150 10.14 26.82 9.96
N TYR A 151 8.96 26.34 9.55
CA TYR A 151 8.76 24.94 9.22
C TYR A 151 9.67 24.47 8.09
N ALA A 152 9.78 25.26 7.00
CA ALA A 152 10.67 24.95 5.89
C ALA A 152 12.14 24.78 6.34
N ARG A 153 12.62 25.67 7.24
CA ARG A 153 13.97 25.54 7.82
C ARG A 153 14.12 24.27 8.67
N SER A 154 13.10 23.89 9.44
CA SER A 154 13.13 22.65 10.22
C SER A 154 13.24 21.41 9.33
N ILE A 155 12.47 21.35 8.24
CA ILE A 155 12.57 20.24 7.28
C ILE A 155 13.93 20.24 6.59
N HIS A 156 14.46 21.40 6.20
CA HIS A 156 15.82 21.49 5.66
C HIS A 156 16.86 20.98 6.65
N ALA A 157 16.77 21.35 7.93
CA ALA A 157 17.69 20.89 8.97
C ALA A 157 17.67 19.36 9.15
N VAL A 158 16.50 18.72 9.00
CA VAL A 158 16.41 17.25 8.98
C VAL A 158 17.23 16.68 7.83
N LEU A 159 17.08 17.22 6.61
CA LEU A 159 17.84 16.77 5.45
C LEU A 159 19.36 16.98 5.61
N VAL A 160 19.78 18.12 6.16
CA VAL A 160 21.19 18.38 6.47
C VAL A 160 21.71 17.37 7.49
N SER A 161 20.94 17.05 8.53
CA SER A 161 21.33 16.05 9.54
C SER A 161 21.49 14.64 8.97
N TRP A 162 20.85 14.35 7.83
CA TRP A 162 20.98 13.09 7.10
C TRP A 162 22.06 13.12 6.01
N GLY A 163 22.75 14.25 5.81
CA GLY A 163 23.76 14.41 4.76
C GLY A 163 23.20 14.43 3.35
N VAL A 164 21.90 14.73 3.18
CA VAL A 164 21.23 14.76 1.86
C VAL A 164 21.00 16.17 1.31
N SER A 165 21.33 17.20 2.09
CA SER A 165 21.33 18.61 1.69
C SER A 165 22.50 19.35 2.34
N GLN A 166 22.95 20.45 1.72
CA GLN A 166 24.01 21.34 2.24
C GLN A 166 23.41 22.65 2.75
#